data_AF-A0AAQ4DG40-F1
#
_entry.id   AF-A0AAQ4DG40-F1
#
_cell.length_a   1.000
_cell.length_b   1.000
_cell.length_c   1.000
_cell.angle_alpha   90.00
_cell.angle_beta   90.00
_cell.angle_gamma   90.00
#
_symmetry.space_group_name_H-M   'P 1'
#
loop_
_entity.id
_entity.type
_entity.pdbx_description
1 polymer ?
#
loop_
_entity_poly.entity_id
_entity_poly.type
_entity_poly.pdbx_seq_one_letter_code
_entity_poly.pdbx_strand_id
1 'polypeptide(L)'
;LGYNNGICSSWFVALGEDKPGTFSGVDTFAHEVGHLLGASHDGEPADMRYPQRPGARNCPFAYGYLMSYLKRGAVSHHYSSCSLAQMKYIVSTQAASCWEVRATHTYNITRKYPGMTMNTTVYCQRLFAAKINVRADASSSFTSMCMVRCLYSEEATSNGQTSYKDVEALEYMKCGEQGQVCIQGTCAVPPKSWRIQE
;
A
#
# COMPACT_ATOMS: atom_id res chain seq x y z
N LEU A 1 5.21 -8.72 -8.90
CA LEU A 1 5.62 -10.13 -9.05
C LEU A 1 6.70 -10.46 -8.04
N GLY A 2 6.52 -11.51 -7.24
CA GLY A 2 7.50 -11.98 -6.28
C GLY A 2 7.46 -13.48 -6.14
N TYR A 3 8.60 -14.08 -5.80
CA TYR A 3 8.63 -15.50 -5.47
C TYR A 3 7.97 -15.75 -4.12
N ASN A 4 7.16 -16.80 -4.05
CA ASN A 4 6.62 -17.27 -2.78
C ASN A 4 7.72 -17.94 -1.95
N ASN A 5 7.78 -17.63 -0.66
CA ASN A 5 8.77 -18.17 0.29
C ASN A 5 10.23 -17.86 -0.11
N GLY A 6 10.45 -16.72 -0.75
CA GLY A 6 11.77 -16.34 -1.26
C GLY A 6 12.78 -15.97 -0.17
N ILE A 7 12.34 -15.61 1.04
CA ILE A 7 13.24 -15.14 2.11
C ILE A 7 14.36 -16.15 2.41
N CYS A 8 15.60 -15.65 2.44
CA CYS A 8 16.80 -16.44 2.73
C CYS A 8 17.04 -17.64 1.79
N SER A 9 16.54 -17.53 0.56
CA SER A 9 16.79 -18.49 -0.52
C SER A 9 17.46 -17.80 -1.72
N SER A 10 17.87 -18.59 -2.73
CA SER A 10 18.30 -18.07 -4.03
C SER A 10 17.20 -17.33 -4.79
N TRP A 11 15.94 -17.45 -4.35
CA TRP A 11 14.76 -16.83 -4.94
C TRP A 11 14.28 -15.61 -4.14
N PHE A 12 15.15 -14.98 -3.36
CA PHE A 12 14.82 -13.76 -2.59
C PHE A 12 14.72 -12.52 -3.49
N VAL A 13 13.76 -12.54 -4.43
CA VAL A 13 13.58 -11.51 -5.46
C VAL A 13 12.10 -11.20 -5.65
N ALA A 14 11.79 -9.91 -5.68
CA ALA A 14 10.49 -9.35 -6.01
C ALA A 14 10.65 -8.12 -6.90
N LEU A 15 9.68 -7.87 -7.76
CA LEU A 15 9.59 -6.73 -8.66
C LEU A 15 8.22 -6.06 -8.49
N GLY A 16 8.25 -4.75 -8.27
CA GLY A 16 7.07 -3.88 -8.24
C GLY A 16 7.24 -2.71 -9.18
N GLU A 17 6.15 -2.32 -9.84
CA GLU A 17 6.10 -1.12 -10.68
C GLU A 17 5.70 0.09 -9.83
N ASP A 18 6.44 1.19 -9.98
CA ASP A 18 6.10 2.50 -9.43
C ASP A 18 5.87 3.48 -10.57
N LYS A 19 4.84 4.32 -10.44
CA LYS A 19 4.66 5.48 -11.29
C LYS A 19 5.40 6.66 -10.64
N PRO A 20 6.44 7.22 -11.29
CA PRO A 20 7.32 8.18 -10.67
C PRO A 20 6.58 9.35 -10.02
N GLY A 21 6.95 9.64 -8.77
CA GLY A 21 6.41 10.77 -8.02
C GLY A 21 4.97 10.62 -7.55
N THR A 22 4.35 9.43 -7.68
CA THR A 22 3.01 9.13 -7.16
C THR A 22 3.02 8.21 -5.94
N PHE A 23 4.16 7.59 -5.63
CA PHE A 23 4.30 6.59 -4.56
C PHE A 23 3.39 5.36 -4.73
N SER A 24 2.96 5.07 -5.96
CA SER A 24 2.06 3.94 -6.24
C SER A 24 2.73 2.60 -5.97
N GLY A 25 4.06 2.54 -5.97
CA GLY A 25 4.82 1.33 -5.69
C GLY A 25 4.85 0.90 -4.22
N VAL A 26 4.37 1.72 -3.27
CA VAL A 26 4.47 1.39 -1.83
C VAL A 26 3.66 0.15 -1.47
N ASP A 27 2.39 0.09 -1.89
CA ASP A 27 1.54 -1.07 -1.61
C ASP A 27 1.97 -2.29 -2.41
N THR A 28 2.39 -2.08 -3.67
CA THR A 28 2.98 -3.14 -4.50
C THR A 28 4.20 -3.74 -3.81
N PHE A 29 5.13 -2.91 -3.33
CA PHE A 29 6.29 -3.36 -2.59
C PHE A 29 5.89 -4.19 -1.38
N ALA A 30 4.94 -3.72 -0.58
CA ALA A 30 4.46 -4.46 0.58
C ALA A 30 3.83 -5.81 0.18
N HIS A 31 2.98 -5.84 -0.85
CA HIS A 31 2.40 -7.07 -1.40
C HIS A 31 3.47 -8.09 -1.81
N GLU A 32 4.48 -7.67 -2.57
CA GLU A 32 5.52 -8.58 -3.04
C GLU A 32 6.47 -9.03 -1.92
N VAL A 33 6.74 -8.18 -0.93
CA VAL A 33 7.43 -8.59 0.31
C VAL A 33 6.60 -9.65 1.04
N GLY A 34 5.27 -9.53 1.03
CA GLY A 34 4.38 -10.55 1.56
C GLY A 34 4.59 -11.92 0.90
N HIS A 35 4.72 -11.96 -0.43
CA HIS A 35 5.08 -13.19 -1.14
C HIS A 35 6.44 -13.75 -0.72
N LEU A 36 7.47 -12.90 -0.60
CA LEU A 36 8.80 -13.34 -0.15
C LEU A 36 8.78 -13.93 1.26
N LEU A 37 7.97 -13.35 2.16
CA LEU A 37 7.71 -13.87 3.50
C LEU A 37 6.80 -15.11 3.50
N GLY A 38 6.27 -15.48 2.34
CA GLY A 38 5.50 -16.69 2.15
C GLY A 38 4.02 -16.55 2.39
N ALA A 39 3.42 -15.38 2.17
CA ALA A 39 1.97 -15.29 1.98
C ALA A 39 1.60 -15.63 0.53
N SER A 40 0.56 -16.45 0.35
CA SER A 40 -0.12 -16.61 -0.93
C SER A 40 -1.16 -15.50 -1.11
N HIS A 41 -1.83 -15.42 -2.26
CA HIS A 41 -3.01 -14.54 -2.33
C HIS A 41 -4.09 -15.05 -1.38
N ASP A 42 -4.87 -14.12 -0.84
CA ASP A 42 -6.00 -14.46 0.02
C ASP A 42 -7.03 -15.28 -0.77
N GLY A 43 -7.54 -16.37 -0.17
CA GLY A 43 -8.52 -17.26 -0.78
C GLY A 43 -7.89 -18.44 -1.54
N GLU A 44 -6.58 -18.43 -1.76
CA GLU A 44 -5.88 -19.54 -2.41
C GLU A 44 -5.86 -20.81 -1.53
N PRO A 45 -5.96 -22.01 -2.14
CA PRO A 45 -5.80 -23.26 -1.42
C PRO A 45 -4.37 -23.40 -0.87
N ALA A 46 -4.18 -24.25 0.14
CA ALA A 46 -2.86 -24.58 0.64
C ALA A 46 -1.99 -25.24 -0.45
N ASP A 47 -0.70 -24.95 -0.45
CA ASP A 47 0.26 -25.62 -1.35
C ASP A 47 0.47 -27.06 -0.88
N MET A 48 0.00 -28.02 -1.68
CA MET A 48 0.07 -29.45 -1.35
C MET A 48 1.50 -29.98 -1.21
N ARG A 49 2.51 -29.27 -1.73
CA ARG A 49 3.94 -29.62 -1.54
C ARG A 49 4.41 -29.36 -0.11
N TYR A 50 3.68 -28.55 0.66
CA TYR A 50 4.00 -28.16 2.03
C TYR A 50 2.77 -28.30 2.94
N PRO A 51 2.31 -29.53 3.22
CA PRO A 51 1.04 -29.78 3.91
C PRO A 51 0.96 -29.18 5.32
N GLN A 52 2.09 -28.96 5.97
CA GLN A 52 2.18 -28.33 7.29
C GLN A 52 2.07 -26.79 7.26
N ARG A 53 2.12 -26.17 6.08
CA ARG A 53 1.98 -24.71 5.91
C ARG A 53 0.51 -24.32 5.94
N PRO A 54 0.11 -23.27 6.68
CA PRO A 54 -1.26 -22.76 6.64
C PRO A 54 -1.68 -22.36 5.22
N GLY A 55 -2.97 -22.55 4.88
CA GLY A 55 -3.56 -22.06 3.64
C GLY A 55 -4.21 -20.68 3.79
N ALA A 56 -4.68 -20.10 2.68
CA ALA A 56 -5.36 -18.80 2.66
C ALA A 56 -6.88 -18.88 2.38
N ARG A 57 -7.43 -20.08 2.22
CA ARG A 57 -8.84 -20.36 1.88
C ARG A 57 -9.86 -19.64 2.79
N ASN A 58 -9.54 -19.49 4.08
CA ASN A 58 -10.44 -18.89 5.07
C ASN A 58 -10.41 -17.35 5.07
N CYS A 59 -9.55 -16.74 4.26
CA CYS A 59 -9.49 -15.30 4.06
C CYS A 59 -9.91 -14.99 2.62
N PRO A 60 -11.18 -14.67 2.36
CA PRO A 60 -11.64 -14.41 1.00
C PRO A 60 -10.87 -13.28 0.30
N PHE A 61 -10.43 -13.52 -0.93
CA PHE A 61 -9.81 -12.50 -1.80
C PHE A 61 -10.65 -11.21 -1.89
N ALA A 62 -11.98 -11.39 -1.86
CA ALA A 62 -12.96 -10.32 -1.91
C ALA A 62 -12.89 -9.34 -0.73
N TYR A 63 -12.28 -9.69 0.40
CA TYR A 63 -12.15 -8.77 1.54
C TYR A 63 -11.14 -7.65 1.30
N GLY A 64 -10.24 -7.80 0.34
CA GLY A 64 -9.36 -6.71 -0.11
C GLY A 64 -8.24 -6.36 0.85
N TYR A 65 -7.76 -7.31 1.65
CA TYR A 65 -6.50 -7.19 2.38
C TYR A 65 -5.32 -7.07 1.40
N LEU A 66 -4.13 -6.73 1.89
CA LEU A 66 -2.96 -6.40 1.10
C LEU A 66 -2.54 -7.50 0.10
N MET A 67 -2.83 -8.78 0.38
CA MET A 67 -2.58 -9.90 -0.56
C MET A 67 -3.72 -10.11 -1.59
N SER A 68 -4.56 -9.10 -1.79
CA SER A 68 -5.59 -9.01 -2.83
C SER A 68 -5.31 -7.82 -3.74
N TYR A 69 -5.71 -7.91 -5.01
CA TYR A 69 -5.70 -6.78 -5.93
C TYR A 69 -6.92 -5.85 -5.75
N LEU A 70 -7.89 -6.26 -4.92
CA LEU A 70 -9.07 -5.47 -4.63
C LEU A 70 -8.77 -4.51 -3.47
N LYS A 71 -8.97 -3.22 -3.71
CA LYS A 71 -8.85 -2.18 -2.69
C LYS A 71 -10.19 -1.93 -1.99
N ARG A 72 -10.23 -2.01 -0.66
CA ARG A 72 -11.40 -1.85 0.21
C ARG A 72 -11.13 -0.96 1.42
N GLY A 73 -10.55 0.22 1.19
CA GLY A 73 -10.26 1.18 2.25
C GLY A 73 -9.17 0.66 3.20
N ALA A 74 -9.30 0.96 4.50
CA ALA A 74 -8.23 0.72 5.48
C ALA A 74 -7.71 -0.74 5.52
N VAL A 75 -8.56 -1.75 5.29
CA VAL A 75 -8.13 -3.16 5.30
C VAL A 75 -7.07 -3.46 4.24
N SER A 76 -7.02 -2.69 3.16
CA SER A 76 -6.03 -2.84 2.08
C SER A 76 -4.61 -2.45 2.46
N HIS A 77 -4.41 -1.85 3.64
CA HIS A 77 -3.09 -1.58 4.22
C HIS A 77 -2.65 -2.64 5.24
N HIS A 78 -3.40 -3.74 5.36
CA HIS A 78 -3.16 -4.79 6.34
C HIS A 78 -3.05 -6.17 5.68
N TYR A 79 -2.24 -7.04 6.27
CA TYR A 79 -2.27 -8.47 5.95
C TYR A 79 -3.46 -9.14 6.63
N SER A 80 -4.08 -10.10 5.94
CA SER A 80 -5.11 -10.95 6.54
C SER A 80 -4.52 -11.85 7.63
N SER A 81 -5.38 -12.43 8.47
CA SER A 81 -4.95 -13.43 9.45
C SER A 81 -4.29 -14.65 8.80
N CYS A 82 -4.71 -15.02 7.58
CA CYS A 82 -4.12 -16.14 6.84
C CYS A 82 -2.72 -15.79 6.36
N SER A 83 -2.56 -14.61 5.76
CA SER A 83 -1.26 -14.08 5.34
C SER A 83 -0.27 -14.05 6.52
N LEU A 84 -0.70 -13.51 7.67
CA LEU A 84 0.14 -13.46 8.88
C LEU A 84 0.49 -14.85 9.42
N ALA A 85 -0.44 -15.81 9.38
CA ALA A 85 -0.17 -17.18 9.81
C ALA A 85 0.86 -17.88 8.91
N GLN A 86 0.76 -17.68 7.59
CA GLN A 86 1.71 -18.22 6.63
C GLN A 86 3.11 -17.59 6.79
N MET A 87 3.17 -16.27 6.92
CA MET A 87 4.44 -15.56 7.15
C MET A 87 5.10 -16.00 8.45
N LYS A 88 4.33 -16.11 9.53
CA LYS A 88 4.83 -16.58 10.83
C LYS A 88 5.42 -17.98 10.72
N TYR A 89 4.75 -18.88 10.01
CA TYR A 89 5.26 -20.22 9.75
C TYR A 89 6.64 -20.16 9.07
N ILE A 90 6.73 -19.46 7.93
CA ILE A 90 7.98 -19.38 7.16
C ILE A 90 9.10 -18.73 7.96
N VAL A 91 8.85 -17.58 8.58
CA VAL A 91 9.81 -16.87 9.44
C VAL A 91 10.32 -17.78 10.57
N SER A 92 9.42 -18.52 11.24
CA SER A 92 9.82 -19.41 12.34
C SER A 92 10.64 -20.64 11.91
N THR A 93 10.57 -21.01 10.63
CA THR A 93 11.26 -22.19 10.09
C THR A 93 12.64 -21.88 9.52
N GLN A 94 13.01 -20.59 9.41
CA GLN A 94 14.32 -20.19 8.90
C GLN A 94 15.43 -20.45 9.93
N ALA A 95 16.62 -20.75 9.43
CA ALA A 95 17.82 -20.84 10.26
C ALA A 95 18.17 -19.47 10.87
N ALA A 96 18.84 -19.47 12.03
CA ALA A 96 19.25 -18.24 12.71
C ALA A 96 20.10 -17.30 11.83
N SER A 97 20.92 -17.88 10.94
CA SER A 97 21.75 -17.14 9.98
C SER A 97 20.95 -16.28 8.98
N CYS A 98 19.67 -16.60 8.75
CA CYS A 98 18.77 -15.80 7.92
C CYS A 98 18.57 -14.37 8.46
N TRP A 99 18.68 -14.21 9.79
CA TRP A 99 18.42 -12.95 10.48
C TRP A 99 19.67 -12.12 10.73
N GLU A 100 20.84 -12.60 10.30
CA GLU A 100 22.09 -11.85 10.37
C GLU A 100 22.03 -10.63 9.44
N VAL A 101 21.91 -9.44 10.02
CA VAL A 101 21.93 -8.19 9.27
C VAL A 101 23.37 -7.89 8.83
N ARG A 102 23.64 -8.05 7.53
CA ARG A 102 24.95 -7.76 6.92
C ARG A 102 25.06 -6.37 6.29
N ALA A 103 23.97 -5.60 6.32
CA ALA A 103 23.93 -4.25 5.77
C ALA A 103 24.83 -3.32 6.60
N THR A 104 25.83 -2.73 5.96
CA THR A 104 26.75 -1.75 6.59
C THR A 104 26.27 -0.31 6.44
N HIS A 105 25.34 -0.08 5.53
CA HIS A 105 24.75 1.23 5.25
C HIS A 105 23.23 1.12 5.41
N THR A 106 22.69 1.92 6.31
CA THR A 106 21.25 2.13 6.41
C THR A 106 20.92 3.43 5.69
N TYR A 107 19.94 3.39 4.79
CA TYR A 107 19.43 4.61 4.20
C TYR A 107 18.58 5.31 5.25
N ASN A 108 18.96 6.54 5.61
CA ASN A 108 18.24 7.33 6.58
C ASN A 108 16.80 7.55 6.08
N ILE A 109 15.85 6.99 6.79
CA ILE A 109 14.44 7.25 6.56
C ILE A 109 14.21 8.65 7.10
N THR A 110 14.30 9.67 6.24
CA THR A 110 13.78 10.98 6.58
C THR A 110 12.37 10.73 7.10
N ARG A 111 12.00 11.22 8.30
CA ARG A 111 10.65 11.05 8.88
C ARG A 111 9.56 11.81 8.09
N LYS A 112 9.78 12.01 6.80
CA LYS A 112 8.90 12.64 5.82
C LYS A 112 8.17 11.55 5.07
N TYR A 113 6.86 11.51 5.26
CA TYR A 113 5.98 10.59 4.56
C TYR A 113 5.49 11.21 3.24
N PRO A 114 5.05 10.39 2.28
CA PRO A 114 4.57 10.87 0.97
C PRO A 114 3.59 12.04 1.05
N GLY A 115 2.58 11.98 1.92
CA GLY A 115 1.56 13.01 2.10
C GLY A 115 2.06 14.30 2.76
N MET A 116 3.26 14.31 3.36
CA MET A 116 3.91 15.54 3.82
C MET A 116 4.57 16.31 2.68
N THR A 117 4.90 15.63 1.58
CA THR A 117 5.66 16.21 0.46
C THR A 117 4.79 16.56 -0.74
N MET A 118 3.53 16.12 -0.74
CA MET A 118 2.64 16.23 -1.89
C MET A 118 1.21 16.55 -1.44
N ASN A 119 0.65 17.64 -1.96
CA ASN A 119 -0.76 17.97 -1.77
C ASN A 119 -1.65 17.20 -2.75
N THR A 120 -2.96 17.19 -2.48
CA THR A 120 -3.97 16.45 -3.25
C THR A 120 -4.02 16.84 -4.72
N THR A 121 -3.92 18.13 -5.04
CA THR A 121 -3.95 18.62 -6.44
C THR A 121 -2.75 18.13 -7.24
N VAL A 122 -1.53 18.26 -6.69
CA VAL A 122 -0.31 17.77 -7.35
C VAL A 122 -0.35 16.24 -7.48
N TYR A 123 -0.86 15.55 -6.47
CA TYR A 123 -1.05 14.10 -6.52
C TYR A 123 -1.96 13.69 -7.69
N CYS A 124 -3.14 14.31 -7.82
CA CYS A 124 -4.04 14.08 -8.94
C CYS A 124 -3.38 14.39 -10.30
N GLN A 125 -2.69 15.52 -10.42
CA GLN A 125 -2.02 15.91 -11.66
C GLN A 125 -0.95 14.90 -12.09
N ARG A 126 -0.19 14.32 -11.15
CA ARG A 126 0.78 13.26 -11.48
C ARG A 126 0.11 11.95 -11.85
N LEU A 127 -0.92 11.54 -11.11
CA LEU A 127 -1.67 10.31 -11.40
C LEU A 127 -2.37 10.38 -12.77
N PHE A 128 -2.92 11.53 -13.13
CA PHE A 128 -3.69 11.74 -14.36
C PHE A 128 -2.98 12.69 -15.33
N ALA A 129 -1.65 12.59 -15.45
CA ALA A 129 -0.83 13.50 -16.27
C ALA A 129 -1.22 13.58 -17.76
N ALA A 130 -1.89 12.56 -18.30
CA ALA A 130 -2.40 12.54 -19.67
C ALA A 130 -3.81 13.13 -19.82
N LYS A 131 -4.38 13.71 -18.75
CA LYS A 131 -5.71 14.34 -18.75
C LYS A 131 -5.55 15.85 -18.62
N ILE A 132 -6.57 16.59 -19.03
CA ILE A 132 -6.59 18.06 -18.96
C ILE A 132 -7.45 18.55 -17.79
N ASN A 133 -7.19 19.78 -17.32
CA ASN A 133 -7.91 20.43 -16.22
C ASN A 133 -7.95 19.61 -14.91
N VAL A 134 -6.87 18.88 -14.64
CA VAL A 134 -6.78 17.99 -13.48
C VAL A 134 -6.71 18.78 -12.17
N ARG A 135 -7.62 18.48 -11.24
CA ARG A 135 -7.68 19.06 -9.90
C ARG A 135 -8.17 18.04 -8.87
N ALA A 136 -7.90 18.30 -7.59
CA ALA A 136 -8.53 17.55 -6.50
C ALA A 136 -9.86 18.21 -6.10
N ASP A 137 -10.83 17.38 -5.69
CA ASP A 137 -12.00 17.84 -4.93
C ASP A 137 -11.56 18.31 -3.54
N ALA A 138 -12.11 19.43 -3.09
CA ALA A 138 -11.86 20.01 -1.77
C ALA A 138 -12.86 19.52 -0.70
N SER A 139 -13.83 18.69 -1.08
CA SER A 139 -14.84 18.15 -0.16
C SER A 139 -14.20 17.35 0.99
N SER A 140 -14.56 17.72 2.22
CA SER A 140 -14.09 17.04 3.44
C SER A 140 -14.59 15.60 3.57
N SER A 141 -15.66 15.22 2.85
CA SER A 141 -16.22 13.86 2.88
C SER A 141 -15.20 12.82 2.40
N PHE A 142 -14.47 13.09 1.30
CA PHE A 142 -13.46 12.14 0.79
C PHE A 142 -12.21 12.15 1.66
N THR A 143 -11.76 13.35 2.03
CA THR A 143 -10.54 13.53 2.81
C THR A 143 -10.62 12.84 4.17
N SER A 144 -11.78 12.88 4.85
CA SER A 144 -12.00 12.19 6.13
C SER A 144 -12.00 10.66 6.02
N MET A 145 -12.29 10.11 4.84
CA MET A 145 -12.17 8.68 4.53
C MET A 145 -10.78 8.29 4.02
N CYS A 146 -9.82 9.23 4.04
CA CYS A 146 -8.51 9.03 3.44
C CYS A 146 -8.55 8.65 1.96
N MET A 147 -9.48 9.30 1.25
CA MET A 147 -9.62 9.21 -0.20
C MET A 147 -9.42 10.60 -0.82
N VAL A 148 -8.89 10.63 -2.03
CA VAL A 148 -8.77 11.84 -2.86
C VAL A 148 -9.60 11.64 -4.11
N ARG A 149 -10.58 12.52 -4.32
CA ARG A 149 -11.34 12.57 -5.59
C ARG A 149 -10.59 13.46 -6.57
N CYS A 150 -10.07 12.87 -7.64
CA CYS A 150 -9.43 13.58 -8.73
C CYS A 150 -10.45 13.85 -9.84
N LEU A 151 -10.54 15.11 -10.26
CA LEU A 151 -11.44 15.63 -11.27
C LEU A 151 -10.63 16.00 -12.51
N TYR A 152 -11.09 15.65 -13.71
CA TYR A 152 -10.40 15.94 -14.97
C TYR A 152 -11.37 15.94 -16.16
N SER A 153 -10.97 16.51 -17.29
CA SER A 153 -11.75 16.44 -18.54
C SER A 153 -11.14 15.42 -19.50
N GLU A 154 -12.00 14.77 -20.29
CA GLU A 154 -11.59 13.86 -21.36
C GLU A 154 -11.34 14.65 -22.65
N GLU A 155 -10.19 14.41 -23.30
CA GLU A 155 -9.75 15.16 -24.50
C GLU A 155 -10.75 15.07 -25.67
N ALA A 156 -11.56 14.01 -25.73
CA ALA A 156 -12.42 13.70 -26.87
C ALA A 156 -13.90 14.08 -26.72
N THR A 157 -14.32 14.73 -25.63
CA THR A 157 -15.73 15.13 -25.46
C THR A 157 -15.91 16.63 -25.67
N SER A 158 -16.52 16.98 -26.80
CA SER A 158 -16.91 18.33 -27.23
C SER A 158 -17.86 19.08 -26.28
N ASN A 159 -18.25 18.49 -25.15
CA ASN A 159 -19.23 19.04 -24.21
C ASN A 159 -18.67 19.41 -22.83
N GLY A 160 -17.34 19.38 -22.61
CA GLY A 160 -16.75 19.85 -21.35
C GLY A 160 -17.14 19.01 -20.11
N GLN A 161 -17.48 17.73 -20.31
CA GLN A 161 -17.91 16.85 -19.22
C GLN A 161 -16.73 16.59 -18.26
N THR A 162 -16.92 16.94 -16.98
CA THR A 162 -15.96 16.63 -15.93
C THR A 162 -16.13 15.18 -15.50
N SER A 163 -15.08 14.38 -15.66
CA SER A 163 -14.97 13.03 -15.12
C SER A 163 -14.27 13.06 -13.76
N TYR A 164 -14.43 11.98 -12.99
CA TYR A 164 -13.77 11.84 -11.70
C TYR A 164 -13.26 10.43 -11.46
N LYS A 165 -12.24 10.32 -10.61
CA LYS A 165 -11.77 9.05 -10.07
C LYS A 165 -11.34 9.23 -8.62
N ASP A 166 -11.81 8.33 -7.76
CA ASP A 166 -11.44 8.29 -6.35
C ASP A 166 -10.22 7.39 -6.19
N VAL A 167 -9.21 7.89 -5.49
CA VAL A 167 -7.95 7.18 -5.21
C VAL A 167 -7.63 7.24 -3.72
N GLU A 168 -6.86 6.28 -3.22
CA GLU A 168 -6.40 6.27 -1.83
C GLU A 168 -5.51 7.50 -1.56
N ALA A 169 -5.71 8.16 -0.42
CA ALA A 169 -4.83 9.23 0.01
C ALA A 169 -3.46 8.66 0.39
N LEU A 170 -2.42 9.47 0.19
CA LEU A 170 -1.08 9.08 0.61
C LEU A 170 -0.96 9.02 2.13
N GLU A 171 -0.07 8.16 2.60
CA GLU A 171 0.30 8.11 4.01
C GLU A 171 0.72 9.51 4.50
N TYR A 172 0.16 9.91 5.63
CA TYR A 172 0.32 11.21 6.29
C TYR A 172 -0.27 12.43 5.57
N MET A 173 -1.07 12.24 4.53
CA MET A 173 -1.83 13.34 3.92
C MET A 173 -2.86 13.88 4.92
N LYS A 174 -3.02 15.21 5.01
CA LYS A 174 -3.97 15.85 5.93
C LYS A 174 -5.40 15.39 5.63
N CYS A 175 -6.11 14.92 6.64
CA CYS A 175 -7.47 14.39 6.52
C CYS A 175 -8.51 15.08 7.42
N GLY A 176 -8.06 15.87 8.40
CA GLY A 176 -8.93 16.62 9.31
C GLY A 176 -8.37 18.00 9.68
N GLU A 177 -9.18 18.79 10.35
CA GLU A 177 -8.85 20.17 10.71
C GLU A 177 -7.93 20.28 11.92
N GLN A 178 -7.97 19.29 12.82
CA GLN A 178 -7.28 19.27 14.11
C GLN A 178 -5.95 18.49 14.03
N GLY A 179 -5.30 18.52 12.87
CA GLY A 179 -4.03 17.85 12.63
C GLY A 179 -4.14 16.33 12.41
N GLN A 180 -5.34 15.82 12.10
CA GLN A 180 -5.48 14.43 11.67
C GLN A 180 -4.85 14.22 10.29
N VAL A 181 -4.21 13.07 10.11
CA VAL A 181 -3.58 12.62 8.88
C VAL A 181 -4.00 11.19 8.56
N CYS A 182 -3.83 10.79 7.30
CA CYS A 182 -4.08 9.42 6.88
C CYS A 182 -3.00 8.49 7.38
N ILE A 183 -3.39 7.48 8.16
CA ILE A 183 -2.51 6.43 8.67
C ILE A 183 -3.14 5.10 8.32
N GLN A 184 -2.53 4.33 7.42
CA GLN A 184 -3.04 3.04 6.95
C GLN A 184 -4.52 3.12 6.52
N GLY A 185 -4.85 4.14 5.71
CA GLY A 185 -6.20 4.35 5.19
C GLY A 185 -7.23 4.85 6.22
N THR A 186 -6.81 5.21 7.43
CA THR A 186 -7.69 5.77 8.48
C THR A 186 -7.29 7.20 8.82
N CYS A 187 -8.27 8.10 8.92
CA CYS A 187 -8.02 9.46 9.37
C CYS A 187 -7.83 9.52 10.89
N ALA A 188 -6.61 9.75 11.36
CA ALA A 188 -6.27 9.67 12.77
C ALA A 188 -5.29 10.77 13.21
N VAL A 189 -5.27 11.06 14.52
CA VAL A 189 -4.26 11.94 15.10
C VAL A 189 -2.93 11.17 15.16
N PRO A 190 -1.84 11.71 14.59
CA PRO A 190 -0.56 11.01 14.59
C PRO A 190 -0.01 10.84 16.02
N PRO A 191 0.56 9.66 16.35
CA PRO A 191 1.20 9.40 17.64
C PRO A 191 2.26 10.45 17.97
N LYS A 192 2.38 10.84 19.24
CA LYS A 192 3.36 11.87 19.68
C LYS A 192 4.81 11.49 19.31
N SER A 193 5.15 10.21 19.30
CA SER A 193 6.48 9.69 18.93
C SER A 193 6.81 9.84 17.44
N TRP A 194 5.79 10.04 16.60
CA TRP A 194 5.91 10.20 15.15
C TRP A 194 5.79 11.67 14.71
N ARG A 195 5.41 12.56 15.62
CA ARG A 195 5.52 14.00 15.38
C ARG A 195 7.00 14.33 15.30
N ILE A 196 7.40 14.93 14.19
CA ILE A 196 8.75 15.48 14.05
C ILE A 196 8.85 16.56 15.14
N GLN A 197 9.84 16.44 16.04
CA GLN A 197 10.18 17.57 16.91
C GLN A 197 10.67 18.68 15.99
N GLU A 198 9.93 19.79 15.96
CA GLU A 198 10.31 21.01 15.25
C GLU A 198 11.62 21.58 15.81
#